data_AF-A0A1Q8DXT6-F1
#
_entry.id   AF-A0A1Q8DXT6-F1
#
_cell.length_a   1.000
_cell.length_b   1.000
_cell.length_c   1.000
_cell.angle_alpha   90.00
_cell.angle_beta   90.00
_cell.angle_gamma   90.00
#
_symmetry.space_group_name_H-M   'P 1'
#
loop_
_entity.id
_entity.type
_entity.pdbx_description
1 polymer ?
#
loop_
_entity_poly.entity_id
_entity_poly.type
_entity_poly.pdbx_seq_one_letter_code
_entity_poly.pdbx_strand_id
1 'polypeptide(L)'
;MSNIIDKDNKDIKVIVVAEHQHQRLAFTDTVRSLGFTLIDCLSRQQLQDKSKLHSVQIDIWLIDGDYDNDIASFITASQSITVLVGFSPAPYLNEMQHYAKWQRKLKRKLAKLLNKPALLDSPLIDNNPAPWRYVVFLGASMGGPHAVKTFLDNLSPTLPICILLAHHFNQNMIETLPRILNRHNNWRCQVITTTQRLRTGHCLIAPIDRQIVCDSDGRVILTEQTWSGEYKPGIGQLLQNTSDVYGSDLVSIIFSGMGKDGSQYLDLIQGNNSQLWAQNPSTSVCPSQPQAIIDSGHCQFIGSPELLAQKLTNYISEMTASIISPSFTVSDV
;
A
#
# COMPACT_ATOMS: atom_id res chain seq x y z
N MET A 1 -14.44 -13.67 -33.52
CA MET A 1 -14.07 -12.62 -32.54
C MET A 1 -14.35 -13.21 -31.17
N SER A 2 -13.33 -13.38 -30.33
CA SER A 2 -13.53 -13.88 -28.96
C SER A 2 -14.40 -12.88 -28.21
N ASN A 3 -15.51 -13.36 -27.65
CA ASN A 3 -16.42 -12.51 -26.91
C ASN A 3 -15.74 -12.15 -25.59
N ILE A 4 -15.61 -10.86 -25.26
CA ILE A 4 -14.96 -10.39 -24.02
C ILE A 4 -15.61 -10.97 -22.76
N ILE A 5 -16.86 -11.42 -22.90
CA ILE A 5 -17.67 -12.11 -21.88
C ILE A 5 -16.99 -13.39 -21.39
N ASP A 6 -16.30 -14.12 -22.27
CA ASP A 6 -15.71 -15.42 -21.94
C ASP A 6 -14.24 -15.31 -21.49
N LYS A 7 -13.63 -14.11 -21.56
CA LYS A 7 -12.28 -13.88 -21.06
C LYS A 7 -12.25 -13.86 -19.53
N ASP A 8 -11.23 -14.48 -18.93
CA ASP A 8 -10.89 -14.24 -17.53
C ASP A 8 -10.52 -12.76 -17.33
N ASN A 9 -10.78 -12.21 -16.14
CA ASN A 9 -10.49 -10.79 -15.86
C ASN A 9 -9.02 -10.45 -16.12
N LYS A 10 -8.08 -11.34 -15.77
CA LYS A 10 -6.64 -11.15 -15.99
C LYS A 10 -6.26 -10.99 -17.47
N ASP A 11 -7.05 -11.55 -18.38
CA ASP A 11 -6.79 -11.52 -19.82
C ASP A 11 -7.41 -10.30 -20.51
N ILE A 12 -8.16 -9.48 -19.76
CA ILE A 12 -8.73 -8.22 -20.25
C ILE A 12 -7.63 -7.15 -20.18
N LYS A 13 -7.25 -6.65 -21.35
CA LYS A 13 -6.16 -5.68 -21.53
C LYS A 13 -6.70 -4.26 -21.59
N VAL A 14 -6.21 -3.40 -20.69
CA VAL A 14 -6.69 -2.02 -20.54
C VAL A 14 -5.58 -1.02 -20.75
N ILE A 15 -5.87 0.06 -21.47
CA ILE A 15 -5.04 1.26 -21.53
C ILE A 15 -5.76 2.42 -20.85
N VAL A 16 -4.99 3.22 -20.11
CA VAL A 16 -5.43 4.47 -19.51
C VAL A 16 -4.70 5.62 -20.20
N VAL A 17 -5.47 6.61 -20.68
CA VAL A 17 -4.97 7.88 -21.20
C VAL A 17 -5.60 9.00 -20.40
N ALA A 18 -4.81 9.74 -19.64
CA ALA A 18 -5.28 10.91 -18.90
C ALA A 18 -4.14 11.91 -18.69
N GLU A 19 -4.42 13.22 -18.81
CA GLU A 19 -3.40 14.26 -18.64
C GLU A 19 -2.91 14.39 -17.21
N HIS A 20 -3.84 14.30 -16.25
CA HIS A 20 -3.52 14.45 -14.84
C HIS A 20 -3.04 13.13 -14.22
N GLN A 21 -1.88 13.17 -13.55
CA GLN A 21 -1.32 12.02 -12.85
C GLN A 21 -2.27 11.44 -11.80
N HIS A 22 -3.01 12.29 -11.10
CA HIS A 22 -4.02 11.88 -10.14
C HIS A 22 -5.09 10.98 -10.77
N GLN A 23 -5.61 11.39 -11.93
CA GLN A 23 -6.60 10.62 -12.66
C GLN A 23 -6.05 9.27 -13.13
N ARG A 24 -4.81 9.28 -13.65
CA ARG A 24 -4.09 8.07 -14.06
C ARG A 24 -3.98 7.05 -12.92
N LEU A 25 -3.66 7.51 -11.71
CA LEU A 25 -3.60 6.67 -10.51
C LEU A 25 -4.98 6.10 -10.15
N ALA A 26 -6.04 6.93 -10.15
CA ALA A 26 -7.39 6.50 -9.82
C ALA A 26 -7.95 5.44 -10.79
N PHE A 27 -7.68 5.60 -12.09
CA PHE A 27 -8.00 4.57 -13.09
C PHE A 27 -7.18 3.29 -12.88
N THR A 28 -5.88 3.42 -12.67
CA THR A 28 -4.98 2.27 -12.46
C THR A 28 -5.42 1.44 -11.26
N ASP A 29 -5.73 2.08 -10.14
CA ASP A 29 -6.28 1.44 -8.95
C ASP A 29 -7.58 0.68 -9.27
N THR A 30 -8.51 1.34 -9.97
CA THR A 30 -9.79 0.73 -10.34
C THR A 30 -9.61 -0.48 -11.27
N VAL A 31 -8.79 -0.37 -12.31
CA VAL A 31 -8.49 -1.43 -13.29
C VAL A 31 -7.88 -2.64 -12.58
N ARG A 32 -6.88 -2.43 -11.73
CA ARG A 32 -6.24 -3.51 -10.95
C ARG A 32 -7.21 -4.16 -9.98
N SER A 33 -8.08 -3.38 -9.34
CA SER A 33 -9.09 -3.90 -8.42
C SER A 33 -10.14 -4.80 -9.09
N LEU A 34 -10.30 -4.71 -10.42
CA LEU A 34 -11.15 -5.59 -11.21
C LEU A 34 -10.40 -6.85 -11.70
N GLY A 35 -9.09 -6.95 -11.42
CA GLY A 35 -8.23 -8.03 -11.88
C GLY A 35 -7.82 -7.91 -13.34
N PHE A 36 -7.99 -6.73 -13.96
CA PHE A 36 -7.62 -6.50 -15.36
C PHE A 36 -6.13 -6.23 -15.51
N THR A 37 -5.58 -6.54 -16.69
CA THR A 37 -4.19 -6.26 -17.02
C THR A 37 -4.07 -4.85 -17.61
N LEU A 38 -3.38 -3.98 -16.87
CA LEU A 38 -3.01 -2.64 -17.36
C LEU A 38 -1.81 -2.77 -18.31
N ILE A 39 -2.03 -2.50 -19.59
CA ILE A 39 -0.97 -2.49 -20.61
C ILE A 39 -0.14 -1.21 -20.50
N ASP A 40 -0.80 -0.07 -20.36
CA ASP A 40 -0.12 1.20 -20.21
C ASP A 40 -1.00 2.27 -19.55
N CYS A 41 -0.36 3.31 -19.01
CA CYS A 41 -1.00 4.44 -18.35
C CYS A 41 -0.26 5.73 -18.65
N LEU A 42 -0.78 6.51 -19.59
CA LEU A 42 -0.04 7.53 -20.34
C LEU A 42 -0.78 8.88 -20.34
N SER A 43 -0.06 9.98 -20.54
CA SER A 43 -0.62 11.23 -21.08
C SER A 43 -0.76 11.14 -22.60
N ARG A 44 -1.45 12.10 -23.25
CA ARG A 44 -1.53 12.11 -24.73
C ARG A 44 -0.16 12.24 -25.38
N GLN A 45 0.69 13.11 -24.86
CA GLN A 45 2.05 13.28 -25.39
C GLN A 45 2.82 11.96 -25.39
N GLN A 46 2.70 11.19 -24.32
CA GLN A 46 3.37 9.88 -24.21
C GLN A 46 2.75 8.81 -25.12
N LEU A 47 1.47 8.95 -25.49
CA LEU A 47 0.81 8.05 -26.43
C LEU A 47 1.35 8.23 -27.85
N GLN A 48 1.63 9.47 -28.28
CA GLN A 48 2.16 9.77 -29.61
C GLN A 48 3.52 9.09 -29.86
N ASP A 49 4.34 8.93 -28.81
CA ASP A 49 5.64 8.27 -28.88
C ASP A 49 5.56 6.73 -28.91
N LYS A 50 4.36 6.15 -28.76
CA LYS A 50 4.14 4.71 -28.58
C LYS A 50 3.62 4.01 -29.84
N SER A 51 4.37 4.10 -30.94
CA SER A 51 4.08 3.38 -32.20
C SER A 51 3.92 1.84 -32.03
N LYS A 52 4.51 1.26 -30.99
CA LYS A 52 4.37 -0.18 -30.65
C LYS A 52 2.97 -0.60 -30.20
N LEU A 53 2.09 0.34 -29.83
CA LEU A 53 0.72 0.02 -29.41
C LEU A 53 -0.16 -0.46 -30.59
N HIS A 54 0.21 -0.17 -31.83
CA HIS A 54 -0.52 -0.62 -33.01
C HIS A 54 -0.51 -2.14 -33.21
N SER A 55 0.43 -2.87 -32.60
CA SER A 55 0.53 -4.34 -32.73
C SER A 55 -0.05 -5.10 -31.54
N VAL A 56 -0.58 -4.40 -30.53
CA VAL A 56 -1.14 -5.02 -29.32
C VAL A 56 -2.67 -4.93 -29.38
N GLN A 57 -3.34 -6.08 -29.29
CA GLN A 57 -4.79 -6.11 -29.12
C GLN A 57 -5.16 -5.56 -27.73
N ILE A 58 -5.96 -4.50 -27.70
CA ILE A 58 -6.43 -3.85 -26.47
C ILE A 58 -7.94 -4.08 -26.35
N ASP A 59 -8.43 -4.42 -25.17
CA ASP A 59 -9.84 -4.67 -24.95
C ASP A 59 -10.58 -3.38 -24.56
N ILE A 60 -9.96 -2.56 -23.70
CA ILE A 60 -10.59 -1.38 -23.10
C ILE A 60 -9.64 -0.17 -23.16
N TRP A 61 -10.18 0.97 -23.62
CA TRP A 61 -9.53 2.27 -23.48
C TRP A 61 -10.31 3.14 -22.49
N LEU A 62 -9.62 3.65 -21.47
CA LEU A 62 -10.11 4.68 -20.55
C LEU A 62 -9.44 6.00 -20.90
N ILE A 63 -10.21 6.97 -21.38
CA ILE A 63 -9.70 8.22 -21.92
C ILE A 63 -10.32 9.39 -21.17
N ASP A 64 -9.49 10.13 -20.44
CA ASP A 64 -9.85 11.37 -19.76
C ASP A 64 -9.14 12.55 -20.41
N GLY A 65 -9.84 13.14 -21.39
CA GLY A 65 -9.37 14.20 -22.28
C GLY A 65 -10.22 14.21 -23.56
N ASP A 66 -9.91 15.13 -24.47
CA ASP A 66 -10.54 15.18 -25.79
C ASP A 66 -10.26 13.93 -26.59
N TYR A 67 -11.28 13.49 -27.31
CA TYR A 67 -11.23 12.40 -28.26
C TYR A 67 -10.99 12.98 -29.65
N ASP A 68 -9.78 12.83 -30.18
CA ASP A 68 -9.34 13.36 -31.47
C ASP A 68 -9.00 12.23 -32.47
N ASN A 69 -8.63 12.63 -33.69
CA ASN A 69 -8.30 11.70 -34.77
C ASN A 69 -7.08 10.81 -34.46
N ASP A 70 -6.12 11.33 -33.67
CA ASP A 70 -4.92 10.58 -33.30
C ASP A 70 -5.30 9.41 -32.39
N ILE A 71 -6.07 9.69 -31.34
CA ILE A 71 -6.60 8.66 -30.43
C ILE A 71 -7.48 7.66 -31.19
N ALA A 72 -8.35 8.14 -32.09
CA ALA A 72 -9.19 7.28 -32.91
C ALA A 72 -8.39 6.29 -33.77
N SER A 73 -7.23 6.72 -34.29
CA SER A 73 -6.34 5.87 -35.09
C SER A 73 -5.76 4.71 -34.28
N PHE A 74 -5.31 4.96 -33.04
CA PHE A 74 -4.79 3.92 -32.13
C PHE A 74 -5.86 2.92 -31.71
N ILE A 75 -7.07 3.41 -31.41
CA ILE A 75 -8.21 2.57 -31.02
C ILE A 75 -8.61 1.64 -32.16
N THR A 76 -8.66 2.17 -33.38
CA THR A 76 -9.01 1.39 -34.58
C THR A 76 -7.93 0.34 -34.86
N ALA A 77 -6.65 0.72 -34.79
CA ALA A 77 -5.53 -0.20 -35.00
C ALA A 77 -5.49 -1.35 -33.96
N SER A 78 -5.85 -1.07 -32.71
CA SER A 78 -5.85 -2.05 -31.62
C SER A 78 -7.08 -2.96 -31.57
N GLN A 79 -8.03 -2.79 -32.50
CA GLN A 79 -9.30 -3.56 -32.56
C GLN A 79 -10.07 -3.55 -31.23
N SER A 80 -10.14 -2.36 -30.63
CA SER A 80 -10.69 -2.22 -29.28
C SER A 80 -12.16 -2.57 -29.19
N ILE A 81 -12.52 -3.28 -28.12
CA ILE A 81 -13.89 -3.73 -27.88
C ILE A 81 -14.70 -2.63 -27.18
N THR A 82 -14.07 -1.86 -26.29
CA THR A 82 -14.75 -0.80 -25.54
C THR A 82 -13.88 0.43 -25.36
N VAL A 83 -14.46 1.60 -25.62
CA VAL A 83 -13.84 2.89 -25.39
C VAL A 83 -14.74 3.69 -24.46
N LEU A 84 -14.14 4.20 -23.38
CA LEU A 84 -14.81 5.07 -22.43
C LEU A 84 -14.12 6.42 -22.42
N VAL A 85 -14.91 7.46 -22.71
CA VAL A 85 -14.49 8.86 -22.71
C VAL A 85 -15.34 9.68 -21.73
N GLY A 86 -14.80 10.83 -21.31
CA GLY A 86 -15.52 11.85 -20.54
C GLY A 86 -15.79 11.46 -19.09
N PHE A 87 -14.74 11.43 -18.28
CA PHE A 87 -14.85 11.14 -16.86
C PHE A 87 -14.93 12.43 -16.05
N SER A 88 -15.67 12.39 -14.93
CA SER A 88 -15.49 13.44 -13.92
C SER A 88 -14.12 13.26 -13.28
N PRO A 89 -13.46 14.36 -12.86
CA PRO A 89 -12.24 14.27 -12.06
C PRO A 89 -12.43 13.29 -10.91
N ALA A 90 -11.47 12.39 -10.74
CA ALA A 90 -11.42 11.52 -9.60
C ALA A 90 -11.33 12.39 -8.34
N PRO A 91 -12.11 12.10 -7.29
CA PRO A 91 -11.87 12.64 -5.96
C PRO A 91 -10.49 12.20 -5.46
N TYR A 92 -9.93 12.90 -4.50
CA TYR A 92 -8.67 12.46 -3.90
C TYR A 92 -8.90 11.23 -3.01
N LEU A 93 -7.86 10.42 -2.80
CA LEU A 93 -7.96 9.19 -1.99
C LEU A 93 -8.39 9.46 -0.53
N ASN A 94 -8.11 10.66 0.00
CA ASN A 94 -8.55 11.12 1.32
C ASN A 94 -10.06 11.39 1.40
N GLU A 95 -10.73 11.64 0.28
CA GLU A 95 -12.19 11.83 0.21
C GLU A 95 -12.91 10.48 0.06
N MET A 96 -12.74 9.59 1.04
CA MET A 96 -13.06 8.15 0.90
C MET A 96 -14.46 7.85 0.36
N GLN A 97 -15.49 8.55 0.83
CA GLN A 97 -16.87 8.34 0.37
C GLN A 97 -17.05 8.78 -1.09
N HIS A 98 -16.45 9.91 -1.47
CA HIS A 98 -16.51 10.41 -2.84
C HIS A 98 -15.70 9.52 -3.78
N TYR A 99 -14.48 9.12 -3.39
CA TYR A 99 -13.63 8.22 -4.17
C TYR A 99 -14.30 6.86 -4.37
N ALA A 100 -14.84 6.24 -3.31
CA ALA A 100 -15.56 4.96 -3.41
C ALA A 100 -16.79 5.07 -4.31
N LYS A 101 -17.54 6.18 -4.23
CA LYS A 101 -18.69 6.44 -5.11
C LYS A 101 -18.25 6.60 -6.57
N TRP A 102 -17.16 7.33 -6.82
CA TRP A 102 -16.58 7.51 -8.15
C TRP A 102 -16.10 6.17 -8.73
N GLN A 103 -15.33 5.40 -7.95
CA GLN A 103 -14.81 4.10 -8.35
C GLN A 103 -15.94 3.10 -8.62
N ARG A 104 -16.98 3.06 -7.76
CA ARG A 104 -18.17 2.21 -7.99
C ARG A 104 -18.92 2.59 -9.25
N LYS A 105 -19.02 3.89 -9.57
CA LYS A 105 -19.63 4.37 -10.83
C LYS A 105 -18.87 3.85 -12.04
N LEU A 106 -17.53 3.89 -12.00
CA LEU A 106 -16.67 3.35 -13.04
C LEU A 106 -16.80 1.83 -13.17
N LYS A 107 -16.67 1.09 -12.06
CA LYS A 107 -16.84 -0.38 -12.03
C LYS A 107 -18.19 -0.81 -12.59
N ARG A 108 -19.27 -0.14 -12.21
CA ARG A 108 -20.62 -0.43 -12.74
C ARG A 108 -20.73 -0.17 -14.23
N LYS A 109 -20.09 0.89 -14.74
CA LYS A 109 -20.06 1.19 -16.19
C LYS A 109 -19.32 0.09 -16.94
N LEU A 110 -18.16 -0.34 -16.44
CA LEU A 110 -17.36 -1.43 -17.01
C LEU A 110 -18.11 -2.77 -16.96
N ALA A 111 -18.68 -3.14 -15.81
CA ALA A 111 -19.47 -4.35 -15.65
C ALA A 111 -20.62 -4.45 -16.65
N LYS A 112 -21.34 -3.33 -16.85
CA LYS A 112 -22.42 -3.24 -17.82
C LYS A 112 -21.93 -3.39 -19.27
N LEU A 113 -20.85 -2.70 -19.64
CA LEU A 113 -20.33 -2.71 -21.01
C LEU A 113 -19.72 -4.05 -21.40
N LEU A 114 -19.07 -4.71 -20.45
CA LEU A 114 -18.45 -6.02 -20.65
C LEU A 114 -19.44 -7.18 -20.49
N ASN A 115 -20.70 -6.89 -20.13
CA ASN A 115 -21.72 -7.86 -19.74
C ASN A 115 -21.22 -8.88 -18.68
N LYS A 116 -20.47 -8.36 -17.69
CA LYS A 116 -19.88 -9.12 -16.59
C LYS A 116 -20.36 -8.55 -15.25
N PRO A 117 -21.60 -8.87 -14.81
CA PRO A 117 -22.13 -8.41 -13.52
C PRO A 117 -21.28 -8.91 -12.34
N ALA A 118 -20.65 -10.07 -12.48
CA ALA A 118 -19.71 -10.64 -11.50
C ALA A 118 -18.49 -9.76 -11.18
N LEU A 119 -18.18 -8.75 -12.01
CA LEU A 119 -17.17 -7.72 -11.69
C LEU A 119 -17.56 -6.85 -10.49
N LEU A 120 -18.86 -6.81 -10.19
CA LEU A 120 -19.41 -6.18 -8.99
C LEU A 120 -19.51 -7.17 -7.82
N ASP A 121 -19.51 -8.47 -8.12
CA ASP A 121 -19.60 -9.59 -7.17
C ASP A 121 -18.22 -10.11 -6.74
N SER A 122 -17.12 -9.43 -7.12
CA SER A 122 -15.81 -9.64 -6.48
C SER A 122 -16.06 -9.68 -4.97
N PRO A 123 -15.50 -10.66 -4.23
CA PRO A 123 -15.78 -10.82 -2.81
C PRO A 123 -15.70 -9.45 -2.20
N LEU A 124 -16.80 -9.04 -1.55
CA LEU A 124 -16.94 -7.77 -0.90
C LEU A 124 -15.71 -7.58 0.01
N ILE A 125 -14.63 -7.02 -0.54
CA ILE A 125 -13.72 -6.21 0.25
C ILE A 125 -14.59 -5.00 0.49
N ASP A 126 -15.33 -5.12 1.58
CA ASP A 126 -16.21 -4.11 2.11
C ASP A 126 -15.50 -2.75 1.93
N ASN A 127 -16.18 -1.81 1.26
CA ASN A 127 -15.69 -0.44 1.20
C ASN A 127 -15.87 0.27 2.55
N ASN A 128 -16.45 -0.41 3.53
CA ASN A 128 -16.10 -0.21 4.91
C ASN A 128 -14.76 -0.92 5.15
N PRO A 129 -13.64 -0.20 5.40
CA PRO A 129 -12.42 -0.90 5.78
C PRO A 129 -12.79 -1.83 6.94
N ALA A 130 -12.55 -3.13 6.79
CA ALA A 130 -12.60 -4.02 7.94
C ALA A 130 -11.82 -3.31 9.06
N PRO A 131 -12.42 -3.10 10.23
CA PRO A 131 -11.82 -2.25 11.24
C PRO A 131 -10.42 -2.78 11.53
N TRP A 132 -9.42 -1.95 11.30
CA TRP A 132 -8.08 -2.21 11.78
C TRP A 132 -8.04 -1.80 13.26
N ARG A 133 -7.29 -2.54 14.05
CA ARG A 133 -7.12 -2.30 15.47
C ARG A 133 -5.66 -1.99 15.80
N TYR A 134 -4.75 -2.72 15.17
CA TYR A 134 -3.32 -2.57 15.43
C TYR A 134 -2.62 -1.89 14.26
N VAL A 135 -1.59 -1.11 14.60
CA VAL A 135 -0.67 -0.53 13.63
C VAL A 135 0.62 -1.32 13.69
N VAL A 136 1.14 -1.69 12.53
CA VAL A 136 2.43 -2.36 12.43
C VAL A 136 3.40 -1.43 11.74
N PHE A 137 4.38 -0.93 12.49
CA PHE A 137 5.47 -0.13 11.95
C PHE A 137 6.63 -1.04 11.55
N LEU A 138 7.12 -0.90 10.32
CA LEU A 138 8.26 -1.62 9.81
C LEU A 138 9.40 -0.65 9.51
N GLY A 139 10.59 -0.92 10.04
CA GLY A 139 11.83 -0.19 9.72
C GLY A 139 12.82 -1.08 8.99
N ALA A 140 13.42 -0.63 7.88
CA ALA A 140 14.39 -1.44 7.15
C ALA A 140 15.40 -0.60 6.34
N SER A 141 16.57 -1.16 6.01
CA SER A 141 17.56 -0.52 5.12
C SER A 141 18.23 -1.59 4.26
N MET A 142 19.55 -1.67 4.16
CA MET A 142 20.26 -2.66 3.35
C MET A 142 19.80 -4.10 3.64
N GLY A 143 19.28 -4.80 2.61
CA GLY A 143 18.66 -6.13 2.72
C GLY A 143 17.17 -6.13 3.07
N GLY A 144 16.63 -4.97 3.44
CA GLY A 144 15.25 -4.73 3.84
C GLY A 144 14.19 -5.18 2.84
N PRO A 145 14.29 -4.89 1.53
CA PRO A 145 13.23 -5.24 0.58
C PRO A 145 12.97 -6.76 0.54
N HIS A 146 14.01 -7.58 0.63
CA HIS A 146 13.88 -9.03 0.68
C HIS A 146 13.26 -9.47 2.00
N ALA A 147 13.77 -8.97 3.13
CA ALA A 147 13.27 -9.34 4.45
C ALA A 147 11.79 -8.95 4.65
N VAL A 148 11.42 -7.72 4.32
CA VAL A 148 10.04 -7.22 4.41
C VAL A 148 9.13 -8.00 3.46
N LYS A 149 9.59 -8.32 2.25
CA LYS A 149 8.81 -9.15 1.32
C LYS A 149 8.52 -10.53 1.91
N THR A 150 9.54 -11.21 2.42
CA THR A 150 9.39 -12.54 3.02
C THR A 150 8.41 -12.50 4.21
N PHE A 151 8.48 -11.44 5.03
CA PHE A 151 7.51 -11.19 6.09
C PHE A 151 6.08 -11.04 5.55
N LEU A 152 5.86 -10.18 4.55
CA LEU A 152 4.53 -9.95 3.96
C LEU A 152 3.97 -11.18 3.23
N ASP A 153 4.82 -11.99 2.61
CA ASP A 153 4.41 -13.25 1.97
C ASP A 153 3.89 -14.29 2.99
N ASN A 154 4.33 -14.18 4.26
CA ASN A 154 3.93 -15.06 5.36
C ASN A 154 2.89 -14.43 6.30
N LEU A 155 2.36 -13.26 5.97
CA LEU A 155 1.42 -12.53 6.80
C LEU A 155 0.09 -12.32 6.06
N SER A 156 -1.02 -12.75 6.66
CA SER A 156 -2.33 -12.56 6.02
C SER A 156 -2.74 -11.09 6.01
N PRO A 157 -3.12 -10.51 4.86
CA PRO A 157 -3.67 -9.15 4.79
C PRO A 157 -5.10 -9.02 5.32
N THR A 158 -5.72 -10.13 5.74
CA THR A 158 -7.04 -10.12 6.39
C THR A 158 -6.99 -9.89 7.89
N LEU A 159 -5.78 -9.86 8.49
CA LEU A 159 -5.62 -9.51 9.90
C LEU A 159 -6.13 -8.08 10.15
N PRO A 160 -6.68 -7.77 11.35
CA PRO A 160 -7.16 -6.43 11.70
C PRO A 160 -6.00 -5.46 11.98
N ILE A 161 -5.05 -5.38 11.04
CA ILE A 161 -3.84 -4.58 11.14
C ILE A 161 -3.66 -3.72 9.89
N CYS A 162 -2.99 -2.59 10.06
CA CYS A 162 -2.45 -1.80 8.96
C CYS A 162 -0.93 -1.71 9.07
N ILE A 163 -0.24 -1.53 7.96
CA ILE A 163 1.23 -1.49 7.93
C ILE A 163 1.71 -0.11 7.48
N LEU A 164 2.68 0.43 8.22
CA LEU A 164 3.46 1.61 7.84
C LEU A 164 4.94 1.21 7.73
N LEU A 165 5.55 1.43 6.57
CA LEU A 165 6.93 1.05 6.28
C LEU A 165 7.81 2.29 6.09
N ALA A 166 8.83 2.43 6.93
CA ALA A 166 9.98 3.28 6.69
C ALA A 166 11.13 2.43 6.16
N HIS A 167 11.60 2.71 4.95
CA HIS A 167 12.75 2.03 4.38
C HIS A 167 13.78 3.08 3.94
N HIS A 168 15.06 2.90 4.24
CA HIS A 168 16.12 3.77 3.69
C HIS A 168 16.44 3.38 2.25
N PHE A 169 16.16 4.25 1.29
CA PHE A 169 16.45 4.03 -0.13
C PHE A 169 16.66 5.35 -0.88
N ASN A 170 17.34 5.28 -2.02
CA ASN A 170 17.53 6.41 -2.93
C ASN A 170 16.30 6.65 -3.81
N GLN A 171 16.19 7.86 -4.39
CA GLN A 171 15.02 8.30 -5.17
C GLN A 171 14.65 7.30 -6.29
N ASN A 172 15.65 6.67 -6.91
CA ASN A 172 15.46 5.71 -8.01
C ASN A 172 14.76 4.40 -7.57
N MET A 173 14.76 4.08 -6.29
CA MET A 173 14.17 2.86 -5.74
C MET A 173 12.72 3.05 -5.26
N ILE A 174 12.23 4.30 -5.17
CA ILE A 174 10.87 4.63 -4.70
C ILE A 174 9.80 3.90 -5.50
N GLU A 175 9.92 3.86 -6.83
CA GLU A 175 8.92 3.17 -7.66
C GLU A 175 9.07 1.65 -7.68
N THR A 176 10.28 1.15 -7.39
CA THR A 176 10.61 -0.27 -7.50
C THR A 176 10.21 -1.04 -6.25
N LEU A 177 10.35 -0.43 -5.07
CA LEU A 177 10.04 -1.08 -3.80
C LEU A 177 8.58 -1.56 -3.72
N PRO A 178 7.54 -0.74 -3.99
CA PRO A 178 6.16 -1.23 -4.05
C PRO A 178 5.99 -2.41 -5.01
N ARG A 179 6.65 -2.40 -6.17
CA ARG A 179 6.55 -3.49 -7.16
C ARG A 179 7.16 -4.79 -6.64
N ILE A 180 8.26 -4.71 -5.89
CA ILE A 180 8.89 -5.86 -5.24
C ILE A 180 7.95 -6.42 -4.15
N LEU A 181 7.44 -5.54 -3.29
CA LEU A 181 6.64 -5.92 -2.13
C LEU A 181 5.25 -6.46 -2.51
N ASN A 182 4.63 -5.97 -3.58
CA ASN A 182 3.32 -6.44 -4.05
C ASN A 182 3.36 -7.80 -4.76
N ARG A 183 4.54 -8.38 -5.01
CA ARG A 183 4.64 -9.61 -5.81
C ARG A 183 4.36 -10.84 -4.94
N HIS A 184 3.48 -11.72 -5.40
CA HIS A 184 3.16 -13.01 -4.76
C HIS A 184 2.47 -12.93 -3.38
N ASN A 185 1.93 -11.78 -3.01
CA ASN A 185 1.04 -11.63 -1.85
C ASN A 185 -0.10 -10.66 -2.16
N ASN A 186 -1.05 -10.56 -1.23
CA ASN A 186 -2.27 -9.76 -1.38
C ASN A 186 -2.22 -8.41 -0.62
N TRP A 187 -1.04 -8.02 -0.11
CA TRP A 187 -0.87 -6.70 0.49
C TRP A 187 -0.85 -5.61 -0.58
N ARG A 188 -1.46 -4.46 -0.29
CA ARG A 188 -1.39 -3.27 -1.14
C ARG A 188 -0.28 -2.35 -0.64
N CYS A 189 0.92 -2.54 -1.18
CA CYS A 189 2.10 -1.72 -0.88
C CYS A 189 2.14 -0.50 -1.80
N GLN A 190 2.18 0.70 -1.23
CA GLN A 190 2.25 1.95 -2.01
C GLN A 190 2.95 3.06 -1.24
N VAL A 191 3.66 3.93 -1.96
CA VAL A 191 4.28 5.13 -1.39
C VAL A 191 3.21 6.17 -1.10
N ILE A 192 3.31 6.81 0.06
CA ILE A 192 2.42 7.91 0.46
C ILE A 192 2.74 9.12 -0.42
N THR A 193 1.75 9.56 -1.19
CA THR A 193 1.87 10.73 -2.07
C THR A 193 0.96 11.88 -1.65
N THR A 194 -0.04 11.57 -0.81
CA THR A 194 -1.01 12.52 -0.25
C THR A 194 -1.40 12.04 1.14
N THR A 195 -1.96 12.96 1.95
CA THR A 195 -2.62 12.59 3.20
C THR A 195 -3.68 11.53 2.92
N GLN A 196 -3.71 10.46 3.69
CA GLN A 196 -4.64 9.34 3.51
C GLN A 196 -4.89 8.62 4.84
N ARG A 197 -5.72 7.57 4.86
CA ARG A 197 -5.97 6.78 6.09
C ARG A 197 -5.34 5.40 6.01
N LEU A 198 -4.91 4.90 7.16
CA LEU A 198 -4.55 3.51 7.39
C LEU A 198 -5.77 2.61 7.14
N ARG A 199 -5.51 1.45 6.53
CA ARG A 199 -6.53 0.47 6.15
C ARG A 199 -5.98 -0.94 6.26
N THR A 200 -6.84 -1.88 6.66
CA THR A 200 -6.50 -3.31 6.64
C THR A 200 -6.07 -3.78 5.26
N GLY A 201 -5.01 -4.59 5.21
CA GLY A 201 -4.43 -5.12 3.97
C GLY A 201 -3.63 -4.10 3.16
N HIS A 202 -3.34 -2.91 3.71
CA HIS A 202 -2.47 -1.91 3.09
C HIS A 202 -1.13 -1.82 3.83
N CYS A 203 -0.08 -1.62 3.05
CA CYS A 203 1.27 -1.29 3.50
C CYS A 203 1.66 0.07 2.91
N LEU A 204 1.58 1.11 3.72
CA LEU A 204 1.92 2.47 3.30
C LEU A 204 3.40 2.72 3.51
N ILE A 205 4.09 3.14 2.47
CA ILE A 205 5.54 3.37 2.49
C ILE A 205 5.79 4.87 2.66
N ALA A 206 6.54 5.22 3.71
CA ALA A 206 6.96 6.59 3.97
C ALA A 206 7.80 7.13 2.79
N PRO A 207 7.51 8.35 2.30
CA PRO A 207 8.25 8.94 1.21
C PRO A 207 9.56 9.56 1.74
N ILE A 208 10.56 9.75 0.89
CA ILE A 208 11.89 10.21 1.33
C ILE A 208 12.07 11.73 1.30
N ASP A 209 11.18 12.43 0.61
CA ASP A 209 11.20 13.87 0.41
C ASP A 209 10.47 14.62 1.53
N ARG A 210 9.41 14.04 2.09
CA ARG A 210 8.53 14.69 3.07
C ARG A 210 8.25 13.80 4.28
N GLN A 211 8.17 14.43 5.44
CA GLN A 211 7.79 13.78 6.68
C GLN A 211 6.32 13.41 6.65
N ILE A 212 5.99 12.37 7.42
CA ILE A 212 4.61 11.99 7.70
C ILE A 212 4.36 12.00 9.19
N VAL A 213 3.14 12.38 9.57
CA VAL A 213 2.63 12.32 10.94
C VAL A 213 1.37 11.49 10.93
N CYS A 214 1.16 10.70 11.98
CA CYS A 214 -0.05 9.92 12.15
C CYS A 214 -0.93 10.54 13.24
N ASP A 215 -2.24 10.41 13.14
CA ASP A 215 -3.16 10.71 14.24
C ASP A 215 -3.83 9.43 14.78
N SER A 216 -4.51 9.56 15.92
CA SER A 216 -5.19 8.45 16.61
C SER A 216 -6.37 7.88 15.81
N ASP A 217 -6.90 8.66 14.86
CA ASP A 217 -7.92 8.23 13.90
C ASP A 217 -7.32 7.37 12.76
N GLY A 218 -6.00 7.22 12.70
CA GLY A 218 -5.29 6.52 11.63
C GLY A 218 -5.21 7.31 10.34
N ARG A 219 -5.28 8.64 10.39
CA ARG A 219 -4.87 9.49 9.27
C ARG A 219 -3.36 9.59 9.24
N VAL A 220 -2.78 9.38 8.08
CA VAL A 220 -1.38 9.61 7.76
C VAL A 220 -1.30 10.91 6.99
N ILE A 221 -0.79 11.94 7.64
CA ILE A 221 -0.71 13.31 7.16
C ILE A 221 0.67 13.53 6.57
N LEU A 222 0.71 13.88 5.28
CA LEU A 222 1.95 14.29 4.61
C LEU A 222 2.21 15.76 4.93
N THR A 223 3.37 16.08 5.50
CA THR A 223 3.71 17.45 5.90
C THR A 223 4.53 18.14 4.80
N GLU A 224 4.64 19.46 4.87
CA GLU A 224 5.54 20.23 3.99
C GLU A 224 7.00 20.20 4.46
N GLN A 225 7.30 19.52 5.58
CA GLN A 225 8.65 19.43 6.13
C GLN A 225 9.40 18.23 5.54
N THR A 226 10.69 18.41 5.25
CA THR A 226 11.57 17.30 4.85
C THR A 226 12.10 16.55 6.06
N TRP A 227 12.42 15.27 5.93
CA TRP A 227 13.10 14.52 6.99
C TRP A 227 14.41 15.18 7.42
N SER A 228 14.65 15.24 8.73
CA SER A 228 15.92 15.66 9.31
C SER A 228 16.94 14.51 9.30
N GLY A 229 18.22 14.84 9.17
CA GLY A 229 19.32 13.86 9.23
C GLY A 229 19.79 13.37 7.86
N GLU A 230 20.82 12.51 7.89
CA GLU A 230 21.49 11.98 6.69
C GLU A 230 20.70 10.87 5.99
N TYR A 231 19.89 10.11 6.75
CA TYR A 231 19.10 9.00 6.24
C TYR A 231 17.62 9.36 6.19
N LYS A 232 16.97 9.09 5.05
CA LYS A 232 15.57 9.44 4.78
C LYS A 232 14.82 8.24 4.21
N PRO A 233 13.56 7.98 4.61
CA PRO A 233 12.83 8.64 5.69
C PRO A 233 13.45 8.30 7.07
N GLY A 234 13.31 9.18 8.06
CA GLY A 234 13.86 8.94 9.39
C GLY A 234 13.08 7.82 10.09
N ILE A 235 13.66 6.63 10.19
CA ILE A 235 13.01 5.45 10.78
C ILE A 235 12.71 5.73 12.25
N GLY A 236 13.68 6.26 12.98
CA GLY A 236 13.50 6.54 14.40
C GLY A 236 12.45 7.61 14.69
N GLN A 237 12.43 8.68 13.89
CA GLN A 237 11.42 9.73 14.05
C GLN A 237 10.01 9.20 13.81
N LEU A 238 9.83 8.38 12.76
CA LEU A 238 8.51 7.83 12.47
C LEU A 238 8.09 6.78 13.50
N LEU A 239 9.03 5.96 13.96
CA LEU A 239 8.82 5.00 15.04
C LEU A 239 8.32 5.69 16.31
N GLN A 240 9.00 6.76 16.74
CA GLN A 240 8.59 7.58 17.88
C GLN A 240 7.17 8.14 17.68
N ASN A 241 6.93 8.82 16.56
CA ASN A 241 5.62 9.42 16.25
C ASN A 241 4.49 8.37 16.28
N THR A 242 4.72 7.17 15.75
CA THR A 242 3.71 6.11 15.80
C THR A 242 3.51 5.55 17.21
N SER A 243 4.56 5.47 18.02
CA SER A 243 4.48 4.98 19.39
C SER A 243 3.69 5.94 20.28
N ASP A 244 3.94 7.25 20.15
CA ASP A 244 3.21 8.28 20.89
C ASP A 244 1.70 8.29 20.57
N VAL A 245 1.33 7.91 19.34
CA VAL A 245 -0.06 7.93 18.86
C VAL A 245 -0.81 6.63 19.17
N TYR A 246 -0.16 5.48 18.97
CA TYR A 246 -0.83 4.18 19.01
C TYR A 246 -0.50 3.36 20.25
N GLY A 247 0.55 3.70 21.00
CA GLY A 247 0.87 3.08 22.28
C GLY A 247 0.86 1.54 22.24
N SER A 248 0.02 0.92 23.07
CA SER A 248 -0.14 -0.53 23.15
C SER A 248 -0.72 -1.20 21.90
N ASP A 249 -1.34 -0.43 21.00
CA ASP A 249 -1.84 -0.94 19.72
C ASP A 249 -0.77 -0.93 18.61
N LEU A 250 0.46 -0.49 18.92
CA LEU A 250 1.60 -0.52 18.00
C LEU A 250 2.46 -1.77 18.16
N VAL A 251 2.76 -2.42 17.03
CA VAL A 251 3.85 -3.39 16.92
C VAL A 251 4.91 -2.86 15.95
N SER A 252 6.11 -2.64 16.44
CA SER A 252 7.24 -2.16 15.66
C SER A 252 8.20 -3.30 15.36
N ILE A 253 8.62 -3.44 14.11
CA ILE A 253 9.54 -4.50 13.68
C ILE A 253 10.68 -3.88 12.87
N ILE A 254 11.92 -4.07 13.33
CA ILE A 254 13.12 -3.57 12.66
C ILE A 254 13.83 -4.71 11.94
N PHE A 255 13.92 -4.59 10.62
CA PHE A 255 14.58 -5.55 9.73
C PHE A 255 16.04 -5.15 9.43
N SER A 256 16.69 -6.02 8.65
CA SER A 256 18.03 -5.83 8.09
C SER A 256 18.27 -4.40 7.62
N GLY A 257 19.38 -3.83 8.07
CA GLY A 257 19.74 -2.45 7.81
C GLY A 257 21.07 -2.04 8.42
N MET A 258 21.69 -1.03 7.80
CA MET A 258 22.93 -0.42 8.30
C MET A 258 22.63 0.69 9.31
N GLY A 259 23.53 0.86 10.28
CA GLY A 259 23.47 1.93 11.26
C GLY A 259 22.66 1.55 12.50
N LYS A 260 22.24 2.59 13.22
CA LYS A 260 21.51 2.50 14.50
C LYS A 260 20.27 3.39 14.52
N ASP A 261 19.77 3.81 13.34
CA ASP A 261 18.60 4.67 13.28
C ASP A 261 17.39 3.98 13.92
N GLY A 262 16.75 4.68 14.86
CA GLY A 262 15.70 4.17 15.73
C GLY A 262 16.17 3.89 17.15
N SER A 263 17.45 3.59 17.37
CA SER A 263 17.95 3.22 18.71
C SER A 263 17.88 4.37 19.72
N GLN A 264 17.93 5.61 19.24
CA GLN A 264 17.88 6.81 20.08
C GLN A 264 16.48 7.12 20.66
N TYR A 265 15.43 6.43 20.22
CA TYR A 265 14.05 6.68 20.65
C TYR A 265 13.45 5.55 21.50
N LEU A 266 14.23 4.52 21.81
CA LEU A 266 13.69 3.28 22.38
C LEU A 266 13.17 3.44 23.81
N ASP A 267 13.78 4.31 24.61
CA ASP A 267 13.30 4.61 25.97
C ASP A 267 11.91 5.23 25.97
N LEU A 268 11.59 6.03 24.93
CA LEU A 268 10.27 6.65 24.76
C LEU A 268 9.21 5.62 24.34
N ILE A 269 9.59 4.68 23.48
CA ILE A 269 8.71 3.60 23.02
C ILE A 269 8.31 2.68 24.17
N GLN A 270 9.25 2.37 25.07
CA GLN A 270 8.99 1.52 26.23
C GLN A 270 7.98 2.14 27.20
N GLY A 271 8.00 3.47 27.36
CA GLY A 271 7.01 4.21 28.17
C GLY A 271 5.57 4.12 27.63
N ASN A 272 5.40 3.87 26.34
CA ASN A 272 4.11 3.85 25.65
C ASN A 272 3.48 2.44 25.54
N ASN A 273 4.10 1.41 26.14
CA ASN A 273 3.67 0.00 26.08
C ASN A 273 3.59 -0.60 24.66
N SER A 274 4.27 0.01 23.68
CA SER A 274 4.36 -0.52 22.32
C SER A 274 5.23 -1.78 22.26
N GLN A 275 4.94 -2.69 21.33
CA GLN A 275 5.81 -3.82 21.04
C GLN A 275 6.93 -3.41 20.08
N LEU A 276 8.12 -3.98 20.28
CA LEU A 276 9.35 -3.74 19.54
C LEU A 276 10.08 -5.07 19.32
N TRP A 277 10.10 -5.51 18.06
CA TRP A 277 10.73 -6.74 17.63
C TRP A 277 11.85 -6.47 16.63
N ALA A 278 12.77 -7.41 16.48
CA ALA A 278 13.88 -7.30 15.56
C ALA A 278 14.03 -8.56 14.70
N GLN A 279 14.49 -8.36 13.46
CA GLN A 279 14.98 -9.46 12.65
C GLN A 279 16.21 -10.08 13.31
N ASN A 280 16.29 -11.41 13.33
CA ASN A 280 17.46 -12.11 13.82
C ASN A 280 18.70 -11.69 13.01
N PRO A 281 19.77 -11.17 13.65
CA PRO A 281 21.01 -10.78 13.00
C PRO A 281 21.60 -11.86 12.08
N SER A 282 21.47 -13.14 12.42
CA SER A 282 21.97 -14.26 11.60
C SER A 282 21.25 -14.43 10.27
N THR A 283 20.04 -13.91 10.14
CA THR A 283 19.22 -13.92 8.91
C THR A 283 19.26 -12.58 8.16
N SER A 284 19.97 -11.59 8.69
CA SER A 284 20.02 -10.23 8.14
C SER A 284 21.17 -10.11 7.15
N VAL A 285 20.93 -9.45 6.01
CA VAL A 285 22.01 -9.09 5.08
C VAL A 285 22.93 -8.05 5.73
N CYS A 286 22.35 -7.12 6.47
CA CYS A 286 23.08 -6.15 7.29
C CYS A 286 22.51 -6.19 8.72
N PRO A 287 23.25 -6.75 9.68
CA PRO A 287 22.73 -6.99 11.02
C PRO A 287 22.79 -5.77 11.95
N SER A 288 23.47 -4.68 11.59
CA SER A 288 23.79 -3.64 12.57
C SER A 288 22.57 -2.95 13.16
N GLN A 289 21.56 -2.64 12.33
CA GLN A 289 20.33 -1.98 12.79
C GLN A 289 19.49 -2.88 13.70
N PRO A 290 19.14 -4.13 13.33
CA PRO A 290 18.44 -5.02 14.26
C PRO A 290 19.27 -5.34 15.51
N GLN A 291 20.59 -5.47 15.40
CA GLN A 291 21.47 -5.66 16.56
C GLN A 291 21.38 -4.48 17.53
N ALA A 292 21.36 -3.23 17.03
CA ALA A 292 21.21 -2.06 17.89
C ALA A 292 19.88 -2.03 18.65
N ILE A 293 18.81 -2.58 18.07
CA ILE A 293 17.52 -2.75 18.75
C ILE A 293 17.61 -3.81 19.84
N ILE A 294 18.31 -4.92 19.58
CA ILE A 294 18.52 -5.99 20.55
C ILE A 294 19.36 -5.50 21.73
N ASP A 295 20.48 -4.82 21.44
CA ASP A 295 21.43 -4.32 22.44
C ASP A 295 20.82 -3.24 23.36
N SER A 296 19.70 -2.64 22.96
CA SER A 296 18.96 -1.69 23.80
C SER A 296 18.31 -2.32 25.04
N GLY A 297 18.12 -3.65 25.05
CA GLY A 297 17.39 -4.35 26.11
C GLY A 297 15.87 -4.24 26.02
N HIS A 298 15.32 -3.45 25.09
CA HIS A 298 13.87 -3.23 24.94
C HIS A 298 13.19 -4.18 23.93
N CYS A 299 13.98 -4.94 23.16
CA CYS A 299 13.46 -5.86 22.14
C CYS A 299 12.74 -7.05 22.79
N GLN A 300 11.43 -7.22 22.57
CA GLN A 300 10.66 -8.31 23.19
C GLN A 300 10.62 -9.59 22.35
N PHE A 301 10.99 -9.54 21.06
CA PHE A 301 11.03 -10.73 20.21
C PHE A 301 12.05 -10.60 19.08
N ILE A 302 12.79 -11.69 18.85
CA ILE A 302 13.81 -11.79 17.80
C ILE A 302 13.48 -13.01 16.94
N GLY A 303 13.40 -12.84 15.62
CA GLY A 303 13.04 -13.94 14.72
C GLY A 303 13.46 -13.70 13.27
N SER A 304 13.43 -14.75 12.44
CA SER A 304 13.48 -14.57 10.98
C SER A 304 12.24 -13.82 10.50
N PRO A 305 12.22 -13.26 9.27
CA PRO A 305 11.02 -12.62 8.73
C PRO A 305 9.75 -13.49 8.79
N GLU A 306 9.87 -14.80 8.57
CA GLU A 306 8.77 -15.75 8.69
C GLU A 306 8.30 -15.91 10.14
N LEU A 307 9.23 -16.05 11.09
CA LEU A 307 8.90 -16.17 12.51
C LEU A 307 8.28 -14.88 13.06
N LEU A 308 8.72 -13.73 12.57
CA LEU A 308 8.12 -12.43 12.90
C LEU A 308 6.67 -12.35 12.42
N ALA A 309 6.38 -12.81 11.19
CA ALA A 309 5.02 -12.85 10.65
C ALA A 309 4.10 -13.81 11.43
N GLN A 310 4.63 -15.00 11.79
CA GLN A 310 3.92 -15.97 12.62
C GLN A 310 3.66 -15.42 14.03
N LYS A 311 4.67 -14.81 14.67
CA LYS A 311 4.52 -14.20 15.99
C LYS A 311 3.48 -13.07 15.96
N LEU A 312 3.47 -12.25 14.91
CA LEU A 312 2.46 -11.22 14.73
C LEU A 312 1.06 -11.82 14.63
N THR A 313 0.88 -12.84 13.80
CA THR A 313 -0.42 -13.52 13.64
C THR A 313 -0.95 -14.06 14.97
N ASN A 314 -0.09 -14.70 15.76
CA ASN A 314 -0.45 -15.23 17.07
C ASN A 314 -0.77 -14.11 18.07
N TYR A 315 0.07 -13.07 18.13
CA TYR A 315 -0.12 -11.92 19.03
C TYR A 315 -1.48 -11.24 18.80
N ILE A 316 -1.82 -10.98 17.54
CA ILE A 316 -3.10 -10.34 17.17
C ILE A 316 -4.28 -11.25 17.52
N SER A 317 -4.14 -12.57 17.34
CA SER A 317 -5.19 -13.55 17.67
C SER A 317 -5.43 -13.64 19.18
N GLU A 318 -4.35 -13.71 19.98
CA GLU A 318 -4.40 -13.78 21.45
C GLU A 318 -5.03 -12.52 22.06
N MET A 319 -4.64 -11.35 21.55
CA MET A 319 -5.21 -10.08 22.03
C MET A 319 -6.70 -10.01 21.69
N THR A 320 -7.08 -10.33 20.45
CA THR A 320 -8.49 -10.35 20.00
C THR A 320 -9.36 -11.26 20.87
N ALA A 321 -8.86 -12.45 21.23
CA ALA A 321 -9.56 -13.38 22.12
C ALA A 321 -9.72 -12.83 23.56
N SER A 322 -8.71 -12.11 24.05
CA SER A 322 -8.72 -11.51 25.40
C SER A 322 -9.76 -10.39 25.55
N ILE A 323 -10.09 -9.69 24.47
CA ILE A 323 -11.07 -8.59 24.45
C ILE A 323 -12.53 -9.10 24.44
N ILE A 324 -12.77 -10.29 23.90
CA ILE A 324 -14.11 -10.90 23.85
C ILE A 324 -14.51 -11.44 25.24
N SER A 325 -13.53 -11.62 26.14
CA SER A 325 -13.79 -11.90 27.56
C SER A 325 -14.17 -10.59 28.25
N PRO A 326 -15.37 -10.46 28.85
CA PRO A 326 -15.79 -9.20 29.45
C PRO A 326 -14.93 -8.90 30.68
N SER A 327 -14.01 -7.95 30.55
CA SER A 327 -13.38 -7.28 31.69
C SER A 327 -14.14 -5.97 31.93
N PHE A 328 -14.83 -5.90 33.07
CA PHE A 328 -15.40 -4.65 33.55
C PHE A 328 -14.36 -3.94 34.40
N THR A 329 -14.18 -2.64 34.18
CA THR A 329 -13.38 -1.78 35.04
C THR A 329 -14.34 -0.85 35.78
N VAL A 330 -14.35 -0.93 37.11
CA VAL A 330 -14.96 0.09 37.96
C VAL A 330 -13.89 1.14 38.20
N SER A 331 -14.17 2.40 37.85
CA SER A 331 -13.36 3.53 38.30
C SER A 331 -14.25 4.46 39.11
N ASP A 332 -13.75 4.91 40.25
CA ASP A 332 -14.31 6.06 40.96
C ASP A 332 -13.86 7.34 40.24
N VAL A 333 -14.75 8.33 40.17
CA VAL A 333 -14.59 9.61 39.43
C VAL A 333 -13.53 10.51 40.07
#